data_AF-A0A9N8Z5R8-F1
#
_entry.id   AF-A0A9N8Z5R8-F1
#
_cell.length_a   1.000
_cell.length_b   1.000
_cell.length_c   1.000
_cell.angle_alpha   90.00
_cell.angle_beta   90.00
_cell.angle_gamma   90.00
#
_symmetry.space_group_name_H-M   'P 1'
#
loop_
_entity.id
_entity.type
_entity.pdbx_description
1 polymer ?
#
loop_
_entity_poly.entity_id
_entity_poly.type
_entity_poly.pdbx_seq_one_letter_code
_entity_poly.pdbx_strand_id
1 'polypeptide(L)'
;MGFLRLIIDATMGFLRLIIDATMRFISKLTQQGLELQRISRKRLMTISLIAIIFIASFYFIFVQVFNNESGNDAENESKKHPDSPYEDIANTANTLSDRIAKLEIPETSVMDRHRVVFRDLAIILKKSDVISANGRPISDRLFSLANEIREAGDELGDFRHHASNFFYALHTEMSAIQEKLEEINRVENSFFSSIEIKFRITENFGMLGGQFRSSADDEGFIQDRLKTLEDMIPDFQAQLKKVMDSLDKIQESATNTHEYLIDGEREAEQVLKRAWFGAIRDYEDRVRAENELGQVRLAIKMLRKMASNLVNFESFLKQYRRQVQDVKSQIHVNRAMLKPTKQDIKYLKNSVKKLEENHRQFDLAQNRLDEKVSTLDEKDLWDVDDYSSRNRDCTEFQIFFEKPQAYLRSIRTWSSHGINALGFIFSDDSAEIFGMPGDATPHDFPWQKGERLRELIFSFGSIVYGIEFVTNSGRVSGWYGNPELGNKYVIRGEGKEWNGVHGSFSKYLCSIGVKNQ
;
A
#
# COMPACT_ATOMS: atom_id res chain seq x y z
N MET A 1 18.63 -34.59 -14.45
CA MET A 1 19.73 -35.57 -14.74
C MET A 1 19.79 -36.75 -13.76
N GLY A 2 19.77 -36.55 -12.43
CA GLY A 2 19.89 -37.67 -11.47
C GLY A 2 18.79 -38.74 -11.56
N PHE A 3 17.54 -38.33 -11.78
CA PHE A 3 16.40 -39.24 -11.94
C PHE A 3 16.46 -40.06 -13.24
N LEU A 4 16.88 -39.43 -14.35
CA LEU A 4 17.06 -40.11 -15.64
C LEU A 4 18.15 -41.19 -15.57
N ARG A 5 19.24 -40.92 -14.85
CA ARG A 5 20.33 -41.89 -14.63
C ARG A 5 19.84 -43.10 -13.82
N LEU A 6 19.00 -42.86 -12.81
CA LEU A 6 18.39 -43.92 -12.01
C LEU A 6 17.48 -44.84 -12.87
N ILE A 7 16.70 -44.27 -13.80
CA ILE A 7 15.83 -45.03 -14.69
C ILE A 7 16.66 -45.86 -15.68
N ILE A 8 17.73 -45.28 -16.24
CA ILE A 8 18.65 -45.98 -17.15
C ILE A 8 19.34 -47.14 -16.44
N ASP A 9 19.84 -46.92 -15.21
CA ASP A 9 20.50 -47.97 -14.44
C ASP A 9 19.53 -49.09 -14.04
N ALA A 10 18.28 -48.75 -13.69
CA ALA A 10 17.24 -49.73 -13.38
C ALA A 10 16.82 -50.56 -14.61
N THR A 11 16.64 -49.92 -15.77
CA THR A 11 16.30 -50.61 -17.02
C THR A 11 17.43 -51.48 -17.53
N MET A 12 18.68 -51.02 -17.46
CA MET A 12 19.86 -51.82 -17.80
C MET A 12 20.05 -53.00 -16.84
N GLY A 13 19.74 -52.82 -15.55
CA GLY A 13 19.72 -53.89 -14.56
C GLY A 13 18.67 -54.96 -14.88
N PHE A 14 17.46 -54.54 -15.24
CA PHE A 14 16.38 -55.46 -15.64
C PHE A 14 16.71 -56.21 -16.93
N LEU A 15 17.28 -55.52 -17.93
CA LEU A 15 17.69 -56.13 -19.19
C LEU A 15 18.78 -57.18 -18.99
N ARG A 16 19.78 -56.88 -18.14
CA ARG A 16 20.81 -57.86 -17.76
C ARG A 16 20.19 -59.09 -17.09
N LEU A 17 19.20 -58.90 -16.22
CA LEU A 17 18.54 -60.00 -15.52
C LEU A 17 17.77 -60.92 -16.48
N ILE A 18 17.11 -60.34 -17.50
CA ILE A 18 16.45 -61.12 -18.56
C ILE A 18 17.48 -61.88 -19.40
N ILE A 19 18.57 -61.23 -19.82
CA ILE A 19 19.62 -61.88 -20.62
C ILE A 19 20.23 -63.04 -19.83
N ASP A 20 20.54 -62.83 -18.56
CA ASP A 20 21.08 -63.87 -17.67
C ASP A 20 20.12 -65.04 -17.49
N ALA A 21 18.83 -64.76 -17.27
CA ALA A 21 17.80 -65.79 -17.16
C ALA A 21 17.67 -66.59 -18.46
N THR A 22 17.73 -65.91 -19.60
CA THR A 22 17.64 -66.53 -20.93
C THR A 22 18.88 -67.38 -21.22
N MET A 23 20.07 -66.89 -20.89
CA MET A 23 21.33 -67.63 -21.05
C MET A 23 21.41 -68.84 -20.11
N ARG A 24 20.91 -68.74 -18.87
CA ARG A 24 20.80 -69.90 -17.96
C ARG A 24 19.78 -70.92 -18.45
N PHE A 25 18.69 -70.47 -19.06
CA PHE A 25 17.70 -71.36 -19.67
C PHE A 25 18.29 -72.09 -20.89
N ILE A 26 18.98 -71.37 -21.77
CA ILE A 26 19.70 -71.95 -22.92
C ILE A 26 20.80 -72.91 -22.46
N SER A 27 21.57 -72.53 -21.43
CA SER A 27 22.61 -73.37 -20.81
C SER A 27 22.03 -74.65 -20.23
N LYS A 28 20.90 -74.58 -19.49
CA LYS A 28 20.19 -75.77 -19.01
C LYS A 28 19.69 -76.66 -20.15
N LEU A 29 19.19 -76.06 -21.24
CA LEU A 29 18.77 -76.80 -22.43
C LEU A 29 19.95 -77.46 -23.16
N THR A 30 21.15 -76.88 -23.11
CA THR A 30 22.37 -77.49 -23.67
C THR A 30 23.00 -78.54 -22.75
N GLN A 31 22.88 -78.37 -21.43
CA GLN A 31 23.37 -79.34 -20.44
C GLN A 31 22.50 -80.60 -20.38
N GLN A 32 21.21 -80.51 -20.72
CA GLN A 32 20.31 -81.66 -20.88
C GLN A 32 20.49 -82.37 -22.25
N GLY A 33 21.73 -82.41 -22.75
CA GLY A 33 22.07 -83.11 -23.99
C GLY A 33 21.51 -84.54 -24.02
N LEU A 34 20.84 -84.84 -25.14
CA LEU A 34 20.16 -86.10 -25.50
C LEU A 34 18.77 -86.34 -24.88
N GLU A 35 17.75 -85.68 -25.45
CA GLU A 35 16.42 -86.24 -25.82
C GLU A 35 15.55 -85.13 -26.47
N LEU A 36 16.15 -84.27 -27.30
CA LEU A 36 15.48 -83.11 -27.92
C LEU A 36 15.39 -83.17 -29.44
N GLN A 37 15.33 -84.38 -30.01
CA GLN A 37 14.97 -84.56 -31.43
C GLN A 37 13.46 -84.44 -31.70
N ARG A 38 12.63 -84.17 -30.68
CA ARG A 38 11.16 -84.12 -30.80
C ARG A 38 10.49 -82.80 -30.43
N ILE A 39 11.24 -81.75 -30.09
CA ILE A 39 10.66 -80.40 -30.14
C ILE A 39 10.71 -79.96 -31.60
N SER A 40 9.56 -80.04 -32.27
CA SER A 40 9.45 -79.68 -33.69
C SER A 40 10.02 -78.27 -33.89
N ARG A 41 10.82 -78.07 -34.95
CA ARG A 41 11.35 -76.75 -35.35
C ARG A 41 10.30 -75.64 -35.30
N LYS A 42 9.02 -76.00 -35.49
CA LYS A 42 7.87 -75.09 -35.32
C LYS A 42 7.81 -74.46 -33.93
N ARG A 43 7.95 -75.22 -32.84
CA ARG A 43 7.87 -74.65 -31.47
C ARG A 43 9.05 -73.72 -31.16
N LEU A 44 10.26 -74.06 -31.63
CA LEU A 44 11.42 -73.19 -31.48
C LEU A 44 11.24 -71.88 -32.28
N MET A 45 10.76 -71.97 -33.52
CA MET A 45 10.41 -70.77 -34.30
C MET A 45 9.29 -69.95 -33.65
N THR A 46 8.30 -70.59 -33.03
CA THR A 46 7.20 -69.87 -32.37
C THR A 46 7.71 -69.08 -31.16
N ILE A 47 8.61 -69.67 -30.37
CA ILE A 47 9.21 -69.01 -29.20
C ILE A 47 10.11 -67.85 -29.64
N SER A 48 10.93 -68.03 -30.69
CA SER A 48 11.74 -66.93 -31.25
C SER A 48 10.87 -65.82 -31.84
N LEU A 49 9.76 -66.14 -32.50
CA LEU A 49 8.85 -65.13 -33.04
C LEU A 49 8.18 -64.32 -31.92
N ILE A 50 7.73 -64.97 -30.84
CA ILE A 50 7.13 -64.30 -29.68
C ILE A 50 8.16 -63.37 -29.02
N ALA A 51 9.41 -63.81 -28.87
CA ALA A 51 10.48 -62.98 -28.31
C ALA A 51 10.76 -61.75 -29.19
N ILE A 52 10.80 -61.90 -30.52
CA ILE A 52 11.01 -60.80 -31.46
C ILE A 52 9.84 -59.79 -31.40
N ILE A 53 8.59 -60.28 -31.32
CA ILE A 53 7.40 -59.41 -31.18
C ILE A 53 7.46 -58.63 -29.87
N PHE A 54 7.85 -59.27 -28.77
CA PHE A 54 7.99 -58.60 -27.48
C PHE A 54 9.07 -57.52 -27.51
N ILE A 55 10.22 -57.80 -28.12
CA ILE A 55 11.31 -56.83 -28.27
C ILE A 55 10.89 -55.66 -29.18
N ALA A 56 10.20 -55.94 -30.29
CA ALA A 56 9.71 -54.90 -31.21
C ALA A 56 8.63 -54.03 -30.56
N SER A 57 7.72 -54.62 -29.78
CA SER A 57 6.67 -53.89 -29.05
C SER A 57 7.28 -53.03 -27.94
N PHE A 58 8.27 -53.55 -27.22
CA PHE A 58 9.00 -52.77 -26.21
C PHE A 58 9.81 -51.63 -26.82
N TYR A 59 10.48 -51.87 -27.96
CA TYR A 59 11.17 -50.83 -28.73
C TYR A 59 10.20 -49.75 -29.23
N PHE A 60 9.01 -50.13 -29.71
CA PHE A 60 7.99 -49.18 -30.16
C PHE A 60 7.46 -48.32 -29.01
N ILE A 61 7.18 -48.91 -27.85
CA ILE A 61 6.76 -48.17 -26.64
C ILE A 61 7.89 -47.24 -26.18
N PHE A 62 9.13 -47.72 -26.17
CA PHE A 62 10.29 -46.91 -25.80
C PHE A 62 10.48 -45.71 -26.74
N VAL A 63 10.37 -45.92 -28.06
CA VAL A 63 10.44 -44.85 -29.07
C VAL A 63 9.27 -43.87 -28.94
N GLN A 64 8.04 -44.32 -28.64
CA GLN A 64 6.88 -43.46 -28.42
C GLN A 64 7.04 -42.59 -27.18
N VAL A 65 7.53 -43.16 -26.06
CA VAL A 65 7.77 -42.42 -24.81
C VAL A 65 8.88 -41.40 -25.00
N PHE A 66 10.00 -41.78 -25.65
CA PHE A 66 11.10 -40.85 -25.89
C PHE A 66 10.80 -39.79 -26.96
N ASN A 67 10.07 -40.11 -28.02
CA ASN A 67 9.70 -39.11 -29.03
C ASN A 67 8.64 -38.12 -28.50
N ASN A 68 7.79 -38.52 -27.55
CA ASN A 68 6.86 -37.60 -26.88
C ASN A 68 7.55 -36.70 -25.83
N GLU A 69 8.67 -37.14 -25.24
CA GLU A 69 9.46 -36.29 -24.33
C GLU A 69 10.52 -35.43 -25.06
N SER A 70 11.09 -35.88 -26.19
CA SER A 70 12.10 -35.10 -26.92
C SER A 70 11.52 -34.06 -27.88
N GLY A 71 10.20 -34.09 -28.13
CA GLY A 71 9.51 -33.18 -29.06
C GLY A 71 9.00 -31.87 -28.46
N ASN A 72 9.02 -31.69 -27.13
CA ASN A 72 8.39 -30.52 -26.50
C ASN A 72 9.36 -29.50 -25.88
N ASP A 73 10.62 -29.88 -25.60
CA ASP A 73 11.50 -29.01 -24.79
C ASP A 73 12.75 -28.50 -25.53
N ALA A 74 13.07 -28.99 -26.73
CA ALA A 74 14.31 -28.61 -27.44
C ALA A 74 14.12 -27.65 -28.63
N GLU A 75 12.89 -27.31 -29.02
CA GLU A 75 12.62 -26.34 -30.10
C GLU A 75 11.94 -25.04 -29.62
N ASN A 76 11.79 -24.85 -28.31
CA ASN A 76 11.18 -23.66 -27.70
C ASN A 76 12.16 -22.64 -27.09
N GLU A 77 13.48 -22.77 -27.33
CA GLU A 77 14.47 -21.82 -26.78
C GLU A 77 15.18 -20.91 -27.81
N SER A 78 14.83 -20.89 -29.11
CA SER A 78 15.44 -19.91 -30.04
C SER A 78 14.56 -19.27 -31.11
N LYS A 79 13.25 -19.39 -30.98
CA LYS A 79 12.35 -18.39 -31.56
C LYS A 79 11.58 -17.77 -30.41
N LYS A 80 12.12 -16.67 -29.86
CA LYS A 80 11.29 -15.64 -29.25
C LYS A 80 10.19 -15.36 -30.28
N HIS A 81 9.03 -15.97 -30.05
CA HIS A 81 7.82 -15.52 -30.72
C HIS A 81 7.75 -14.03 -30.41
N PRO A 82 7.61 -13.15 -31.42
CA PRO A 82 7.48 -11.72 -31.18
C PRO A 82 6.43 -11.53 -30.09
N ASP A 83 6.84 -10.79 -29.05
CA ASP A 83 6.20 -10.64 -27.75
C ASP A 83 4.71 -10.97 -27.81
N SER A 84 4.39 -12.17 -27.32
CA SER A 84 3.00 -12.61 -27.21
C SER A 84 2.28 -11.52 -26.42
N PRO A 85 1.22 -10.86 -26.97
CA PRO A 85 0.50 -9.80 -26.26
C PRO A 85 -0.04 -10.28 -24.89
N TYR A 86 -0.05 -11.59 -24.66
CA TYR A 86 -0.44 -12.24 -23.42
C TYR A 86 0.65 -12.26 -22.33
N GLU A 87 1.93 -12.16 -22.67
CA GLU A 87 3.06 -12.14 -21.72
C GLU A 87 3.21 -10.77 -21.07
N ASP A 88 3.07 -9.69 -21.86
CA ASP A 88 3.02 -8.30 -21.37
C ASP A 88 1.86 -8.08 -20.39
N ILE A 89 0.71 -8.71 -20.64
CA ILE A 89 -0.45 -8.66 -19.73
C ILE A 89 -0.15 -9.39 -18.40
N ALA A 90 0.65 -10.48 -18.42
CA ALA A 90 1.01 -11.22 -17.20
C ALA A 90 1.97 -10.43 -16.30
N ASN A 91 3.02 -9.87 -16.89
CA ASN A 91 4.01 -9.07 -16.17
C ASN A 91 3.40 -7.77 -15.65
N THR A 92 2.45 -7.21 -16.40
CA THR A 92 1.65 -6.06 -15.96
C THR A 92 0.86 -6.36 -14.69
N ALA A 93 0.16 -7.50 -14.61
CA ALA A 93 -0.71 -7.87 -13.47
C ALA A 93 0.07 -7.99 -12.14
N ASN A 94 1.21 -8.69 -12.16
CA ASN A 94 2.05 -8.85 -10.96
C ASN A 94 2.63 -7.50 -10.49
N THR A 95 3.08 -6.66 -11.42
CA THR A 95 3.57 -5.32 -11.11
C THR A 95 2.44 -4.42 -10.57
N LEU A 96 1.20 -4.68 -10.99
CA LEU A 96 0.01 -3.94 -10.57
C LEU A 96 -0.31 -4.19 -9.09
N SER A 97 -0.33 -5.45 -8.65
CA SER A 97 -0.66 -5.84 -7.27
C SER A 97 0.23 -5.12 -6.24
N ASP A 98 1.54 -5.10 -6.48
CA ASP A 98 2.51 -4.45 -5.59
C ASP A 98 2.37 -2.92 -5.55
N ARG A 99 1.85 -2.32 -6.62
CA ARG A 99 1.59 -0.87 -6.68
C ARG A 99 0.32 -0.52 -5.92
N ILE A 100 -0.76 -1.29 -6.10
CA ILE A 100 -2.07 -1.03 -5.46
C ILE A 100 -1.98 -1.10 -3.94
N ALA A 101 -1.25 -2.08 -3.39
CA ALA A 101 -1.07 -2.22 -1.93
C ALA A 101 -0.41 -1.00 -1.25
N LYS A 102 0.10 -0.03 -2.02
CA LYS A 102 0.73 1.20 -1.54
C LYS A 102 -0.11 2.47 -1.78
N LEU A 103 -1.24 2.37 -2.49
CA LEU A 103 -2.06 3.53 -2.85
C LEU A 103 -3.03 3.89 -1.73
N GLU A 104 -3.24 5.18 -1.46
CA GLU A 104 -4.37 5.64 -0.65
C GLU A 104 -5.57 5.85 -1.59
N ILE A 105 -6.69 5.18 -1.32
CA ILE A 105 -7.84 5.09 -2.23
C ILE A 105 -9.04 5.81 -1.59
N PRO A 106 -9.87 6.57 -2.34
CA PRO A 106 -11.19 7.02 -1.87
C PRO A 106 -12.00 5.81 -1.36
N GLU A 107 -12.92 5.96 -0.40
CA GLU A 107 -13.58 4.84 0.34
C GLU A 107 -12.74 4.20 1.47
N THR A 108 -11.44 4.48 1.56
CA THR A 108 -10.66 4.06 2.74
C THR A 108 -10.86 4.99 3.93
N SER A 109 -10.69 4.45 5.13
CA SER A 109 -10.64 5.23 6.38
C SER A 109 -9.61 6.36 6.35
N VAL A 110 -8.56 6.28 5.52
CA VAL A 110 -7.59 7.37 5.27
C VAL A 110 -8.29 8.61 4.69
N MET A 111 -9.02 8.43 3.60
CA MET A 111 -9.64 9.54 2.85
C MET A 111 -10.80 10.15 3.62
N ASP A 112 -11.52 9.33 4.40
CA ASP A 112 -12.53 9.84 5.33
C ASP A 112 -11.91 10.70 6.45
N ARG A 113 -10.73 10.32 6.97
CA ARG A 113 -9.99 11.20 7.89
C ARG A 113 -9.57 12.51 7.22
N HIS A 114 -9.11 12.46 5.97
CA HIS A 114 -8.78 13.68 5.22
C HIS A 114 -10.00 14.59 5.09
N ARG A 115 -11.16 14.01 4.77
CA ARG A 115 -12.44 14.70 4.71
C ARG A 115 -12.80 15.37 6.03
N VAL A 116 -12.66 14.68 7.16
CA VAL A 116 -12.92 15.25 8.49
C VAL A 116 -11.97 16.41 8.78
N VAL A 117 -10.66 16.24 8.58
CA VAL A 117 -9.67 17.30 8.78
C VAL A 117 -9.98 18.54 7.93
N PHE A 118 -10.33 18.36 6.65
CA PHE A 118 -10.70 19.48 5.79
C PHE A 118 -11.98 20.19 6.24
N ARG A 119 -12.98 19.44 6.72
CA ARG A 119 -14.22 20.04 7.26
C ARG A 119 -13.98 20.81 8.54
N ASP A 120 -13.18 20.27 9.45
CA ASP A 120 -12.86 20.92 10.72
C ASP A 120 -12.08 22.21 10.48
N LEU A 121 -11.05 22.15 9.62
CA LEU A 121 -10.31 23.34 9.21
C LEU A 121 -11.22 24.35 8.51
N ALA A 122 -12.15 23.92 7.66
CA ALA A 122 -13.11 24.82 7.02
C ALA A 122 -13.97 25.57 8.06
N ILE A 123 -14.45 24.88 9.10
CA ILE A 123 -15.23 25.50 10.19
C ILE A 123 -14.40 26.56 10.93
N ILE A 124 -13.12 26.25 11.20
CA ILE A 124 -12.18 27.15 11.87
C ILE A 124 -11.93 28.39 11.01
N LEU A 125 -11.49 28.20 9.76
CA LEU A 125 -11.17 29.30 8.85
C LEU A 125 -12.37 30.18 8.48
N LYS A 126 -13.58 29.61 8.45
CA LYS A 126 -14.80 30.38 8.24
C LYS A 126 -15.06 31.42 9.33
N LYS A 127 -14.59 31.14 10.55
CA LYS A 127 -14.74 31.99 11.74
C LYS A 127 -13.44 32.71 12.12
N SER A 128 -12.37 32.49 11.37
CA SER A 128 -11.06 33.02 11.68
C SER A 128 -11.04 34.55 11.55
N ASP A 129 -10.58 35.19 12.62
CA ASP A 129 -10.20 36.60 12.65
C ASP A 129 -8.72 36.82 12.30
N VAL A 130 -7.91 35.75 12.29
CA VAL A 130 -6.49 35.77 11.87
C VAL A 130 -6.37 35.76 10.34
N ILE A 131 -7.03 34.81 9.69
CA ILE A 131 -7.06 34.62 8.24
C ILE A 131 -8.38 35.21 7.73
N SER A 132 -8.60 36.49 8.04
CA SER A 132 -9.88 37.17 7.80
C SER A 132 -10.20 37.39 6.32
N ALA A 133 -9.20 37.70 5.49
CA ALA A 133 -9.40 37.98 4.07
C ALA A 133 -9.62 36.70 3.27
N ASN A 134 -8.87 35.64 3.58
CA ASN A 134 -8.91 34.38 2.84
C ASN A 134 -9.73 33.27 3.52
N GLY A 135 -10.09 33.42 4.79
CA GLY A 135 -10.67 32.34 5.59
C GLY A 135 -11.99 31.78 5.06
N ARG A 136 -12.92 32.66 4.63
CA ARG A 136 -14.18 32.23 4.01
C ARG A 136 -13.96 31.54 2.64
N PRO A 137 -13.23 32.14 1.68
CA PRO A 137 -12.89 31.45 0.43
C PRO A 137 -12.24 30.08 0.64
N ILE A 138 -11.27 29.97 1.56
CA ILE A 138 -10.60 28.70 1.87
C ILE A 138 -11.62 27.69 2.44
N SER A 139 -12.45 28.12 3.40
CA SER A 139 -13.51 27.29 3.97
C SER A 139 -14.42 26.70 2.91
N ASP A 140 -14.92 27.53 1.98
CA ASP A 140 -15.84 27.08 0.95
C ASP A 140 -15.17 26.04 0.01
N ARG A 141 -13.89 26.22 -0.30
CA ARG A 141 -13.10 25.25 -1.09
C ARG A 141 -12.85 23.94 -0.34
N LEU A 142 -12.50 24.00 0.94
CA LEU A 142 -12.32 22.81 1.78
C LEU A 142 -13.62 22.02 1.93
N PHE A 143 -14.78 22.68 2.06
CA PHE A 143 -16.08 21.99 2.05
C PHE A 143 -16.40 21.35 0.71
N SER A 144 -16.12 22.03 -0.41
CA SER A 144 -16.29 21.46 -1.75
C SER A 144 -15.44 20.20 -1.91
N LEU A 145 -14.15 20.30 -1.61
CA LEU A 145 -13.22 19.19 -1.70
C LEU A 145 -13.65 18.02 -0.80
N ALA A 146 -14.08 18.29 0.43
CA ALA A 146 -14.58 17.26 1.34
C ALA A 146 -15.83 16.53 0.78
N ASN A 147 -16.71 17.24 0.09
CA ASN A 147 -17.87 16.63 -0.55
C ASN A 147 -17.49 15.81 -1.78
N GLU A 148 -16.56 16.30 -2.60
CA GLU A 148 -16.06 15.58 -3.78
C GLU A 148 -15.31 14.31 -3.39
N ILE A 149 -14.54 14.31 -2.29
CA ILE A 149 -13.93 13.11 -1.72
C ILE A 149 -14.99 12.07 -1.34
N ARG A 150 -16.10 12.51 -0.73
CA ARG A 150 -17.21 11.62 -0.38
C ARG A 150 -17.86 11.04 -1.64
N GLU A 151 -18.17 11.89 -2.62
CA GLU A 151 -18.79 11.46 -3.89
C GLU A 151 -17.91 10.46 -4.65
N ALA A 152 -16.59 10.66 -4.69
CA ALA A 152 -15.70 9.67 -5.29
C ALA A 152 -15.63 8.35 -4.49
N GLY A 153 -15.74 8.43 -3.16
CA GLY A 153 -15.88 7.24 -2.32
C GLY A 153 -17.15 6.46 -2.62
N ASP A 154 -18.28 7.17 -2.77
CA ASP A 154 -19.57 6.58 -3.14
C ASP A 154 -19.48 5.92 -4.55
N GLU A 155 -18.93 6.61 -5.55
CA GLU A 155 -18.75 6.08 -6.91
C GLU A 155 -17.79 4.87 -6.97
N LEU A 156 -16.78 4.85 -6.10
CA LEU A 156 -15.87 3.71 -5.99
C LEU A 156 -16.56 2.50 -5.35
N GLY A 157 -17.34 2.72 -4.29
CA GLY A 157 -18.14 1.67 -3.67
C GLY A 157 -19.13 1.06 -4.67
N ASP A 158 -19.79 1.89 -5.47
CA ASP A 158 -20.64 1.44 -6.57
C ASP A 158 -19.84 0.65 -7.60
N PHE A 159 -18.67 1.13 -8.02
CA PHE A 159 -17.79 0.41 -8.93
C PHE A 159 -17.40 -0.97 -8.41
N ARG A 160 -17.08 -1.10 -7.12
CA ARG A 160 -16.75 -2.40 -6.49
C ARG A 160 -17.90 -3.38 -6.56
N HIS A 161 -19.11 -2.92 -6.23
CA HIS A 161 -20.29 -3.76 -6.32
C HIS A 161 -20.51 -4.24 -7.77
N HIS A 162 -20.38 -3.34 -8.74
CA HIS A 162 -20.48 -3.68 -10.16
C HIS A 162 -19.36 -4.62 -10.62
N ALA A 163 -18.14 -4.42 -10.13
CA ALA A 163 -17.00 -5.28 -10.44
C ALA A 163 -17.23 -6.70 -9.92
N SER A 164 -17.66 -6.87 -8.67
CA SER A 164 -17.98 -8.18 -8.10
C SER A 164 -19.05 -8.91 -8.95
N ASN A 165 -20.11 -8.21 -9.34
CA ASN A 165 -21.16 -8.77 -10.20
C ASN A 165 -20.62 -9.14 -11.58
N PHE A 166 -19.80 -8.27 -12.19
CA PHE A 166 -19.14 -8.50 -13.47
C PHE A 166 -18.24 -9.74 -13.43
N PHE A 167 -17.39 -9.89 -12.41
CA PHE A 167 -16.50 -11.03 -12.29
C PHE A 167 -17.22 -12.34 -12.00
N TYR A 168 -18.27 -12.30 -11.18
CA TYR A 168 -19.11 -13.46 -10.96
C TYR A 168 -19.76 -13.94 -12.26
N ALA A 169 -20.33 -13.01 -13.05
CA ALA A 169 -20.92 -13.33 -14.35
C ALA A 169 -19.84 -13.83 -15.33
N LEU A 170 -18.71 -13.13 -15.43
CA LEU A 170 -17.58 -13.51 -16.28
C LEU A 170 -17.09 -14.93 -15.98
N HIS A 171 -16.92 -15.27 -14.70
CA HIS A 171 -16.52 -16.60 -14.26
C HIS A 171 -17.54 -17.68 -14.65
N THR A 172 -18.83 -17.39 -14.43
CA THR A 172 -19.94 -18.30 -14.72
C THR A 172 -20.02 -18.62 -16.21
N GLU A 173 -20.02 -17.58 -17.05
CA GLU A 173 -20.10 -17.72 -18.51
C GLU A 173 -18.86 -18.41 -19.09
N MET A 174 -17.66 -18.07 -18.59
CA MET A 174 -16.42 -18.73 -19.02
C MET A 174 -16.36 -20.20 -18.64
N SER A 175 -16.87 -20.57 -17.48
CA SER A 175 -16.96 -21.96 -17.04
C SER A 175 -17.92 -22.76 -17.93
N ALA A 176 -19.06 -22.18 -18.28
CA ALA A 176 -20.03 -22.79 -19.20
C ALA A 176 -19.43 -23.02 -20.60
N ILE A 177 -18.70 -22.04 -21.14
CA ILE A 177 -17.99 -22.18 -22.43
C ILE A 177 -16.96 -23.31 -22.35
N GLN A 178 -16.19 -23.38 -21.26
CA GLN A 178 -15.17 -24.42 -21.08
C GLN A 178 -15.76 -25.81 -21.00
N GLU A 179 -16.79 -26.01 -20.18
CA GLU A 179 -17.48 -27.30 -20.04
C GLU A 179 -18.01 -27.78 -21.40
N LYS A 180 -18.57 -26.85 -22.18
CA LYS A 180 -19.07 -27.16 -23.52
C LYS A 180 -17.98 -27.60 -24.48
N LEU A 181 -16.82 -26.94 -24.46
CA LEU A 181 -15.68 -27.31 -25.29
C LEU A 181 -15.08 -28.66 -24.89
N GLU A 182 -15.06 -28.97 -23.60
CA GLU A 182 -14.64 -30.28 -23.11
C GLU A 182 -15.62 -31.38 -23.55
N GLU A 183 -16.93 -31.11 -23.57
CA GLU A 183 -17.96 -32.00 -24.11
C GLU A 183 -17.70 -32.29 -25.61
N ILE A 184 -17.57 -31.23 -26.43
CA ILE A 184 -17.31 -31.34 -27.88
C ILE A 184 -16.05 -32.20 -28.12
N ASN A 185 -14.98 -31.91 -27.41
CA ASN A 185 -13.72 -32.62 -27.61
C ASN A 185 -13.74 -34.07 -27.10
N ARG A 186 -14.51 -34.37 -26.04
CA ARG A 186 -14.73 -35.77 -25.60
C ARG A 186 -15.47 -36.55 -26.68
N VAL A 187 -16.48 -35.94 -27.31
CA VAL A 187 -17.23 -36.57 -28.40
C VAL A 187 -16.33 -36.82 -29.61
N GLU A 188 -15.56 -35.83 -30.05
CA GLU A 188 -14.63 -35.97 -31.17
C GLU A 188 -13.60 -37.09 -30.91
N ASN A 189 -12.94 -37.09 -29.74
CA ASN A 189 -11.94 -38.10 -29.40
C ASN A 189 -12.55 -39.51 -29.19
N SER A 190 -13.75 -39.60 -28.63
CA SER A 190 -14.48 -40.86 -28.45
C SER A 190 -14.90 -41.46 -29.80
N PHE A 191 -15.34 -40.62 -30.74
CA PHE A 191 -15.76 -41.06 -32.07
C PHE A 191 -14.59 -41.63 -32.88
N PHE A 192 -13.39 -41.03 -32.80
CA PHE A 192 -12.20 -41.60 -33.45
C PHE A 192 -11.69 -42.87 -32.75
N SER A 193 -11.78 -42.98 -31.43
CA SER A 193 -11.41 -44.22 -30.71
C SER A 193 -12.33 -45.41 -31.06
N SER A 194 -13.56 -45.13 -31.50
CA SER A 194 -14.53 -46.16 -31.87
C SER A 194 -14.63 -46.39 -33.39
N ILE A 195 -14.07 -45.51 -34.24
CA ILE A 195 -13.94 -45.74 -35.69
C ILE A 195 -12.89 -46.79 -36.04
N GLU A 196 -11.85 -46.96 -35.22
CA GLU A 196 -10.89 -48.07 -35.39
C GLU A 196 -11.54 -49.45 -35.12
N ILE A 197 -12.67 -49.48 -34.38
CA ILE A 197 -13.48 -50.69 -34.15
C ILE A 197 -14.66 -50.77 -35.14
N LYS A 198 -15.21 -49.64 -35.61
CA LYS A 198 -16.39 -49.63 -36.48
C LYS A 198 -16.12 -50.00 -37.93
N PHE A 199 -14.90 -49.87 -38.46
CA PHE A 199 -14.61 -50.40 -39.81
C PHE A 199 -14.74 -51.94 -39.92
N ARG A 200 -15.04 -52.64 -38.81
CA ARG A 200 -15.38 -54.07 -38.79
C ARG A 200 -16.87 -54.39 -38.59
N ILE A 201 -17.75 -53.42 -38.34
CA ILE A 201 -19.15 -53.68 -37.91
C ILE A 201 -20.20 -53.04 -38.84
N THR A 202 -19.81 -52.19 -39.79
CA THR A 202 -20.74 -51.39 -40.62
C THR A 202 -21.57 -52.14 -41.67
N GLU A 203 -21.64 -53.48 -41.67
CA GLU A 203 -22.53 -54.20 -42.59
C GLU A 203 -23.90 -54.58 -42.00
N ASN A 204 -24.16 -54.50 -40.68
CA ASN A 204 -25.34 -55.18 -40.11
C ASN A 204 -26.28 -54.43 -39.16
N PHE A 205 -26.15 -53.13 -38.90
CA PHE A 205 -27.08 -52.45 -37.98
C PHE A 205 -27.57 -51.09 -38.47
N GLY A 206 -28.63 -51.10 -39.26
CA GLY A 206 -29.54 -49.97 -39.43
C GLY A 206 -30.73 -50.12 -38.50
N MET A 207 -30.73 -49.50 -37.31
CA MET A 207 -31.94 -49.11 -36.55
C MET A 207 -31.68 -48.47 -35.17
N LEU A 208 -30.60 -47.72 -34.98
CA LEU A 208 -30.45 -46.84 -33.80
C LEU A 208 -30.19 -45.41 -34.27
N GLY A 209 -31.28 -44.70 -34.57
CA GLY A 209 -31.30 -43.27 -34.83
C GLY A 209 -31.06 -42.49 -33.54
N GLY A 210 -29.86 -42.58 -32.98
CA GLY A 210 -29.39 -41.63 -31.99
C GLY A 210 -29.35 -40.26 -32.66
N GLN A 211 -30.12 -39.30 -32.14
CA GLN A 211 -30.04 -37.90 -32.53
C GLN A 211 -28.58 -37.45 -32.43
N PHE A 212 -27.90 -37.36 -33.57
CA PHE A 212 -26.65 -36.63 -33.67
C PHE A 212 -27.02 -35.17 -33.39
N ARG A 213 -26.67 -34.68 -32.19
CA ARG A 213 -26.67 -33.24 -31.89
C ARG A 213 -25.86 -32.56 -32.99
N SER A 214 -26.48 -31.59 -33.65
CA SER A 214 -25.83 -30.89 -34.76
C SER A 214 -24.75 -29.96 -34.20
N SER A 215 -23.59 -29.86 -34.86
CA SER A 215 -22.53 -28.95 -34.38
C SER A 215 -22.96 -27.48 -34.35
N ALA A 216 -24.03 -27.14 -35.07
CA ALA A 216 -24.62 -25.80 -35.08
C ALA A 216 -25.21 -25.41 -33.71
N ASP A 217 -25.76 -26.36 -32.95
CA ASP A 217 -26.31 -26.07 -31.61
C ASP A 217 -25.20 -25.73 -30.61
N ASP A 218 -24.04 -26.38 -30.74
CA ASP A 218 -22.89 -26.17 -29.88
C ASP A 218 -22.18 -24.84 -30.19
N GLU A 219 -22.06 -24.48 -31.47
CA GLU A 219 -21.55 -23.18 -31.92
C GLU A 219 -22.44 -22.03 -31.47
N GLY A 220 -23.76 -22.18 -31.62
CA GLY A 220 -24.74 -21.19 -31.15
C GLY A 220 -24.64 -20.94 -29.65
N PHE A 221 -24.49 -22.00 -28.85
CA PHE A 221 -24.30 -21.87 -27.41
C PHE A 221 -23.06 -21.05 -27.05
N ILE A 222 -21.91 -21.34 -27.66
CA ILE A 222 -20.67 -20.60 -27.35
C ILE A 222 -20.80 -19.13 -27.79
N GLN A 223 -21.38 -18.87 -28.96
CA GLN A 223 -21.57 -17.50 -29.45
C GLN A 223 -22.52 -16.68 -28.57
N ASP A 224 -23.62 -17.27 -28.10
CA ASP A 224 -24.57 -16.60 -27.21
C ASP A 224 -23.92 -16.22 -25.88
N ARG A 225 -23.11 -17.12 -25.32
CA ARG A 225 -22.37 -16.89 -24.07
C ARG A 225 -21.30 -15.81 -24.23
N LEU A 226 -20.54 -15.83 -25.33
CA LEU A 226 -19.58 -14.76 -25.66
C LEU A 226 -20.27 -13.41 -25.87
N LYS A 227 -21.47 -13.40 -26.48
CA LYS A 227 -22.28 -12.19 -26.62
C LYS A 227 -22.72 -11.64 -25.25
N THR A 228 -23.17 -12.49 -24.33
CA THR A 228 -23.49 -12.07 -22.96
C THR A 228 -22.29 -11.41 -22.29
N LEU A 229 -21.08 -11.96 -22.45
CA LEU A 229 -19.85 -11.34 -21.95
C LEU A 229 -19.58 -9.97 -22.59
N GLU A 230 -19.74 -9.86 -23.91
CA GLU A 230 -19.55 -8.60 -24.65
C GLU A 230 -20.53 -7.52 -24.20
N ASP A 231 -21.80 -7.89 -23.96
CA ASP A 231 -22.88 -6.98 -23.56
C ASP A 231 -22.70 -6.42 -22.13
N MET A 232 -21.98 -7.12 -21.24
CA MET A 232 -21.71 -6.65 -19.87
C MET A 232 -20.56 -5.62 -19.76
N ILE A 233 -19.65 -5.61 -20.74
CA ILE A 233 -18.45 -4.77 -20.69
C ILE A 233 -18.75 -3.25 -20.75
N PRO A 234 -19.68 -2.75 -21.58
CA PRO A 234 -19.99 -1.32 -21.66
C PRO A 234 -20.41 -0.70 -20.31
N ASP A 235 -21.30 -1.36 -19.57
CA ASP A 235 -21.78 -0.87 -18.28
C ASP A 235 -20.65 -0.81 -17.27
N PHE A 236 -19.81 -1.85 -17.24
CA PHE A 236 -18.62 -1.88 -16.39
C PHE A 236 -17.63 -0.74 -16.72
N GLN A 237 -17.41 -0.49 -18.02
CA GLN A 237 -16.56 0.61 -18.49
C GLN A 237 -17.13 1.99 -18.17
N ALA A 238 -18.46 2.14 -18.23
CA ALA A 238 -19.13 3.37 -17.85
C ALA A 238 -18.94 3.67 -16.36
N GLN A 239 -19.10 2.67 -15.49
CA GLN A 239 -18.87 2.86 -14.05
C GLN A 239 -17.39 3.17 -13.73
N LEU A 240 -16.45 2.47 -14.38
CA LEU A 240 -15.02 2.79 -14.26
C LEU A 240 -14.71 4.24 -14.70
N LYS A 241 -15.35 4.72 -15.77
CA LYS A 241 -15.20 6.10 -16.23
C LYS A 241 -15.70 7.09 -15.18
N LYS A 242 -16.84 6.85 -14.52
CA LYS A 242 -17.35 7.73 -13.46
C LYS A 242 -16.36 7.87 -12.32
N VAL A 243 -15.76 6.77 -11.87
CA VAL A 243 -14.70 6.80 -10.85
C VAL A 243 -13.55 7.70 -11.30
N MET A 244 -13.04 7.50 -12.52
CA MET A 244 -11.96 8.33 -13.06
C MET A 244 -12.34 9.82 -13.12
N ASP A 245 -13.54 10.14 -13.63
CA ASP A 245 -14.02 11.53 -13.70
C ASP A 245 -14.13 12.16 -12.29
N SER A 246 -14.50 11.39 -11.27
CA SER A 246 -14.55 11.85 -9.88
C SER A 246 -13.16 12.05 -9.26
N LEU A 247 -12.17 11.21 -9.61
CA LEU A 247 -10.78 11.44 -9.20
C LEU A 247 -10.21 12.72 -9.82
N ASP A 248 -10.49 12.96 -11.10
CA ASP A 248 -10.06 14.17 -11.80
C ASP A 248 -10.61 15.43 -11.12
N LYS A 249 -11.90 15.42 -10.73
CA LYS A 249 -12.52 16.51 -9.96
C LYS A 249 -11.81 16.75 -8.64
N ILE A 250 -11.53 15.69 -7.86
CA ILE A 250 -10.80 15.84 -6.59
C ILE A 250 -9.41 16.43 -6.84
N GLN A 251 -8.71 16.00 -7.88
CA GLN A 251 -7.38 16.51 -8.20
C GLN A 251 -7.40 17.99 -8.57
N GLU A 252 -8.38 18.41 -9.38
CA GLU A 252 -8.60 19.82 -9.72
C GLU A 252 -8.92 20.64 -8.46
N SER A 253 -9.87 20.19 -7.64
CA SER A 253 -10.25 20.88 -6.41
C SER A 253 -9.16 20.88 -5.36
N ALA A 254 -8.36 19.83 -5.24
CA ALA A 254 -7.21 19.78 -4.35
C ALA A 254 -6.13 20.77 -4.77
N THR A 255 -5.86 20.88 -6.07
CA THR A 255 -4.93 21.87 -6.63
C THR A 255 -5.42 23.28 -6.35
N ASN A 256 -6.69 23.57 -6.66
CA ASN A 256 -7.30 24.86 -6.39
C ASN A 256 -7.26 25.19 -4.89
N THR A 257 -7.68 24.26 -4.03
CA THR A 257 -7.68 24.44 -2.56
C THR A 257 -6.26 24.67 -2.02
N HIS A 258 -5.25 24.02 -2.60
CA HIS A 258 -3.85 24.21 -2.21
C HIS A 258 -3.40 25.66 -2.42
N GLU A 259 -3.77 26.28 -3.55
CA GLU A 259 -3.43 27.68 -3.84
C GLU A 259 -4.04 28.64 -2.79
N TYR A 260 -5.33 28.46 -2.47
CA TYR A 260 -5.99 29.27 -1.43
C TYR A 260 -5.36 29.06 -0.04
N LEU A 261 -4.97 27.84 0.30
CA LEU A 261 -4.30 27.56 1.58
C LEU A 261 -2.92 28.22 1.68
N ILE A 262 -2.18 28.34 0.58
CA ILE A 262 -0.91 29.09 0.55
C ILE A 262 -1.16 30.57 0.86
N ASP A 263 -2.24 31.15 0.33
CA ASP A 263 -2.58 32.54 0.62
C ASP A 263 -3.02 32.73 2.09
N GLY A 264 -3.77 31.77 2.64
CA GLY A 264 -4.11 31.74 4.06
C GLY A 264 -2.88 31.59 4.98
N GLU A 265 -1.92 30.75 4.60
CA GLU A 265 -0.63 30.60 5.29
C GLU A 265 0.13 31.93 5.32
N ARG A 266 0.24 32.62 4.18
CA ARG A 266 0.89 33.94 4.10
C ARG A 266 0.18 34.99 4.96
N GLU A 267 -1.15 34.98 5.00
CA GLU A 267 -1.93 35.90 5.84
C GLU A 267 -1.65 35.66 7.34
N ALA A 268 -1.70 34.41 7.80
CA ALA A 268 -1.39 34.06 9.19
C ALA A 268 0.07 34.41 9.57
N GLU A 269 1.03 34.15 8.68
CA GLU A 269 2.44 34.54 8.89
C GLU A 269 2.61 36.07 9.03
N GLN A 270 1.85 36.86 8.26
CA GLN A 270 1.87 38.31 8.38
C GLN A 270 1.25 38.80 9.70
N VAL A 271 0.21 38.13 10.22
CA VAL A 271 -0.35 38.43 11.54
C VAL A 271 0.70 38.14 12.62
N LEU A 272 1.34 36.97 12.58
CA LEU A 272 2.41 36.61 13.52
C LEU A 272 3.55 37.62 13.45
N LYS A 273 4.03 37.96 12.25
CA LYS A 273 5.10 38.96 12.07
C LYS A 273 4.74 40.30 12.73
N ARG A 274 3.50 40.77 12.58
CA ARG A 274 3.02 41.99 13.26
C ARG A 274 2.99 41.83 14.78
N ALA A 275 2.62 40.66 15.30
CA ALA A 275 2.65 40.37 16.73
C ALA A 275 4.08 40.46 17.29
N TRP A 276 5.04 39.86 16.59
CA TRP A 276 6.45 39.87 16.99
C TRP A 276 7.08 41.26 17.03
N PHE A 277 6.67 42.17 16.13
CA PHE A 277 7.16 43.55 16.12
C PHE A 277 6.42 44.48 17.13
N GLY A 278 5.69 43.91 18.10
CA GLY A 278 5.10 44.65 19.22
C GLY A 278 3.80 45.39 18.90
N ALA A 279 3.18 45.12 17.74
CA ALA A 279 1.90 45.74 17.37
C ALA A 279 0.68 45.02 17.99
N ILE A 280 0.83 43.76 18.40
CA ILE A 280 -0.23 42.99 19.06
C ILE A 280 0.17 42.82 20.53
N ARG A 281 -0.55 43.50 21.43
CA ARG A 281 -0.39 43.34 22.88
C ARG A 281 -1.02 42.04 23.41
N ASP A 282 -1.86 41.40 22.61
CA ASP A 282 -2.64 40.25 23.02
C ASP A 282 -1.96 38.92 22.64
N TYR A 283 -1.56 38.18 23.67
CA TYR A 283 -0.96 36.87 23.53
C TYR A 283 -1.96 35.83 22.96
N GLU A 284 -3.26 36.01 23.20
CA GLU A 284 -4.29 35.10 22.70
C GLU A 284 -4.36 35.10 21.17
N ASP A 285 -4.22 36.27 20.54
CA ASP A 285 -4.21 36.44 19.09
C ASP A 285 -3.02 35.72 18.45
N ARG A 286 -1.86 35.77 19.10
CA ARG A 286 -0.65 35.07 18.65
C ARG A 286 -0.84 33.56 18.70
N VAL A 287 -1.28 33.01 19.83
CA VAL A 287 -1.49 31.55 19.99
C VAL A 287 -2.51 31.05 18.97
N ARG A 288 -3.57 31.82 18.73
CA ARG A 288 -4.58 31.50 17.72
C ARG A 288 -3.97 31.48 16.31
N ALA A 289 -3.18 32.48 15.96
CA ALA A 289 -2.51 32.55 14.66
C ALA A 289 -1.50 31.41 14.46
N GLU A 290 -0.75 31.03 15.49
CA GLU A 290 0.15 29.86 15.46
C GLU A 290 -0.63 28.55 15.25
N ASN A 291 -1.76 28.38 15.94
CA ASN A 291 -2.62 27.20 15.81
C ASN A 291 -3.23 27.08 14.42
N GLU A 292 -3.85 28.16 13.91
CA GLU A 292 -4.47 28.15 12.58
C GLU A 292 -3.43 27.94 11.47
N LEU A 293 -2.26 28.56 11.57
CA LEU A 293 -1.13 28.33 10.67
C LEU A 293 -0.70 26.85 10.69
N GLY A 294 -0.60 26.25 11.87
CA GLY A 294 -0.28 24.83 12.03
C GLY A 294 -1.28 23.92 11.30
N GLN A 295 -2.57 24.20 11.41
CA GLN A 295 -3.61 23.42 10.75
C GLN A 295 -3.62 23.62 9.23
N VAL A 296 -3.41 24.85 8.75
CA VAL A 296 -3.27 25.14 7.31
C VAL A 296 -2.10 24.35 6.71
N ARG A 297 -0.94 24.35 7.38
CA ARG A 297 0.24 23.58 6.95
C ARG A 297 0.00 22.07 6.95
N LEU A 298 -0.71 21.56 7.96
CA LEU A 298 -1.13 20.15 8.00
C LEU A 298 -2.00 19.81 6.79
N ALA A 299 -3.02 20.62 6.50
CA ALA A 299 -3.88 20.41 5.33
C ALA A 299 -3.10 20.46 4.02
N ILE A 300 -2.17 21.41 3.85
CA ILE A 300 -1.26 21.47 2.69
C ILE A 300 -0.47 20.16 2.53
N LYS A 301 0.12 19.64 3.61
CA LYS A 301 0.88 18.38 3.59
C LYS A 301 -0.01 17.21 3.17
N MET A 302 -1.23 17.14 3.68
CA MET A 302 -2.21 16.12 3.33
C MET A 302 -2.62 16.21 1.85
N LEU A 303 -2.88 17.41 1.32
CA LEU A 303 -3.21 17.62 -0.09
C LEU A 303 -2.09 17.14 -1.03
N ARG A 304 -0.83 17.44 -0.71
CA ARG A 304 0.33 16.97 -1.52
C ARG A 304 0.42 15.45 -1.56
N LYS A 305 0.23 14.80 -0.41
CA LYS A 305 0.25 13.34 -0.31
C LYS A 305 -0.91 12.73 -1.11
N MET A 306 -2.12 13.25 -0.90
CA MET A 306 -3.33 12.84 -1.60
C MET A 306 -3.17 12.98 -3.12
N ALA A 307 -2.69 14.11 -3.62
CA ALA A 307 -2.48 14.33 -5.06
C ALA A 307 -1.56 13.27 -5.69
N SER A 308 -0.45 12.94 -5.03
CA SER A 308 0.46 11.90 -5.52
C SER A 308 -0.20 10.51 -5.56
N ASN A 309 -1.06 10.21 -4.59
CA ASN A 309 -1.77 8.93 -4.51
C ASN A 309 -2.89 8.85 -5.56
N LEU A 310 -3.62 9.94 -5.79
CA LEU A 310 -4.67 10.01 -6.81
C LEU A 310 -4.10 9.79 -8.21
N VAL A 311 -2.97 10.40 -8.57
CA VAL A 311 -2.31 10.18 -9.87
C VAL A 311 -1.91 8.73 -10.08
N ASN A 312 -1.33 8.10 -9.05
CA ASN A 312 -0.95 6.70 -9.12
C ASN A 312 -2.18 5.78 -9.25
N PHE A 313 -3.27 6.11 -8.55
CA PHE A 313 -4.52 5.38 -8.62
C PHE A 313 -5.23 5.53 -9.97
N GLU A 314 -5.28 6.75 -10.51
CA GLU A 314 -5.81 7.01 -11.83
C GLU A 314 -5.00 6.27 -12.93
N SER A 315 -3.68 6.23 -12.81
CA SER A 315 -2.81 5.43 -13.69
C SER A 315 -3.16 3.94 -13.64
N PHE A 316 -3.44 3.42 -12.44
CA PHE A 316 -3.92 2.05 -12.26
C PHE A 316 -5.26 1.83 -12.97
N LEU A 317 -6.25 2.70 -12.75
CA LEU A 317 -7.58 2.58 -13.38
C LEU A 317 -7.49 2.66 -14.91
N LYS A 318 -6.62 3.51 -15.45
CA LYS A 318 -6.33 3.58 -16.90
C LYS A 318 -5.78 2.27 -17.43
N GLN A 319 -4.86 1.62 -16.70
CA GLN A 319 -4.29 0.34 -17.10
C GLN A 319 -5.33 -0.79 -17.01
N TYR A 320 -6.11 -0.80 -15.93
CA TYR A 320 -7.22 -1.72 -15.74
C TYR A 320 -8.26 -1.58 -16.87
N ARG A 321 -8.61 -0.35 -17.26
CA ARG A 321 -9.49 -0.07 -18.40
C ARG A 321 -8.95 -0.65 -19.72
N ARG A 322 -7.65 -0.54 -19.98
CA ARG A 322 -7.02 -1.12 -21.18
C ARG A 322 -7.17 -2.65 -21.19
N GLN A 323 -6.92 -3.30 -20.06
CA GLN A 323 -7.10 -4.76 -19.94
C GLN A 323 -8.54 -5.21 -20.22
N VAL A 324 -9.53 -4.45 -19.75
CA VAL A 324 -10.94 -4.72 -20.08
C VAL A 324 -11.20 -4.57 -21.59
N GLN A 325 -10.60 -3.58 -22.26
CA GLN A 325 -10.71 -3.43 -23.72
C GLN A 325 -10.02 -4.58 -24.47
N ASP A 326 -8.90 -5.08 -23.97
CA ASP A 326 -8.20 -6.21 -24.56
C ASP A 326 -9.06 -7.48 -24.47
N VAL A 327 -9.69 -7.73 -23.30
CA VAL A 327 -10.65 -8.83 -23.11
C VAL A 327 -11.84 -8.67 -24.06
N LYS A 328 -12.40 -7.46 -24.17
CA LYS A 328 -13.49 -7.16 -25.12
C LYS A 328 -13.11 -7.52 -26.56
N SER A 329 -11.91 -7.12 -26.97
CA SER A 329 -11.41 -7.34 -28.32
C SER A 329 -11.21 -8.84 -28.60
N GLN A 330 -10.71 -9.59 -27.61
CA GLN A 330 -10.58 -11.05 -27.69
C GLN A 330 -11.94 -11.74 -27.80
N ILE A 331 -12.93 -11.33 -27.00
CA ILE A 331 -14.30 -11.85 -27.08
C ILE A 331 -14.88 -11.60 -28.47
N HIS A 332 -14.73 -10.38 -28.99
CA HIS A 332 -15.24 -10.00 -30.30
C HIS A 332 -14.60 -10.84 -31.43
N VAL A 333 -13.28 -11.03 -31.40
CA VAL A 333 -12.56 -11.88 -32.36
C VAL A 333 -13.04 -13.32 -32.29
N ASN A 334 -13.14 -13.89 -31.08
CA ASN A 334 -13.60 -15.26 -30.88
C ASN A 334 -15.05 -15.47 -31.31
N ARG A 335 -15.91 -14.46 -31.11
CA ARG A 335 -17.31 -14.48 -31.56
C ARG A 335 -17.42 -14.46 -33.08
N ALA A 336 -16.55 -13.72 -33.76
CA ALA A 336 -16.50 -13.68 -35.21
C ALA A 336 -15.99 -15.00 -35.83
N MET A 337 -15.31 -15.85 -35.05
CA MET A 337 -14.90 -17.19 -35.49
C MET A 337 -16.07 -18.17 -35.43
N LEU A 338 -16.31 -18.89 -36.52
CA LEU A 338 -17.33 -19.95 -36.59
C LEU A 338 -17.03 -21.10 -35.60
N LYS A 339 -15.75 -21.44 -35.41
CA LYS A 339 -15.28 -22.45 -34.45
C LYS A 339 -14.04 -21.95 -33.70
N PRO A 340 -14.20 -21.37 -32.50
CA PRO A 340 -13.08 -21.01 -31.65
C PRO A 340 -12.22 -22.24 -31.33
N THR A 341 -10.90 -22.13 -31.46
CA THR A 341 -10.01 -23.24 -31.11
C THR A 341 -9.85 -23.34 -29.59
N LYS A 342 -9.44 -24.51 -29.09
CA LYS A 342 -9.05 -24.67 -27.68
C LYS A 342 -7.99 -23.66 -27.24
N GLN A 343 -7.09 -23.29 -28.15
CA GLN A 343 -6.03 -22.34 -27.85
C GLN A 343 -6.58 -20.92 -27.66
N ASP A 344 -7.55 -20.52 -28.48
CA ASP A 344 -8.22 -19.21 -28.37
C ASP A 344 -8.94 -19.06 -27.03
N ILE A 345 -9.61 -20.13 -26.61
CA ILE A 345 -10.34 -20.17 -25.34
C ILE A 345 -9.37 -20.22 -24.16
N LYS A 346 -8.23 -20.91 -24.31
CA LYS A 346 -7.15 -20.88 -23.31
C LYS A 346 -6.60 -19.48 -23.12
N TYR A 347 -6.41 -18.70 -24.19
CA TYR A 347 -5.99 -17.31 -24.09
C TYR A 347 -7.02 -16.45 -23.38
N LEU A 348 -8.29 -16.54 -23.78
CA LEU A 348 -9.38 -15.81 -23.12
C LEU A 348 -9.46 -16.14 -21.63
N LYS A 349 -9.39 -17.43 -21.26
CA LYS A 349 -9.38 -17.88 -19.86
C LYS A 349 -8.21 -17.29 -19.07
N ASN A 350 -7.02 -17.27 -19.66
CA ASN A 350 -5.85 -16.66 -19.02
C ASN A 350 -6.02 -15.15 -18.82
N SER A 351 -6.59 -14.44 -19.80
CA SER A 351 -6.90 -13.02 -19.69
C SER A 351 -7.93 -12.75 -18.57
N VAL A 352 -9.01 -13.54 -18.52
CA VAL A 352 -10.05 -13.46 -17.49
C VAL A 352 -9.48 -13.72 -16.10
N LYS A 353 -8.72 -14.80 -15.92
CA LYS A 353 -8.11 -15.15 -14.63
C LYS A 353 -7.19 -14.05 -14.11
N LYS A 354 -6.44 -13.39 -15.00
CA LYS A 354 -5.57 -12.26 -14.62
C LYS A 354 -6.39 -11.03 -14.23
N LEU A 355 -7.46 -10.74 -14.96
CA LEU A 355 -8.35 -9.63 -14.64
C LEU A 355 -9.01 -9.84 -13.26
N GLU A 356 -9.44 -11.07 -12.97
CA GLU A 356 -9.98 -11.49 -11.67
C GLU A 356 -8.94 -11.35 -10.55
N GLU A 357 -7.71 -11.81 -10.77
CA GLU A 357 -6.62 -11.64 -9.79
C GLU A 357 -6.33 -10.16 -9.53
N ASN A 358 -6.27 -9.32 -10.57
CA ASN A 358 -6.07 -7.87 -10.40
C ASN A 358 -7.18 -7.24 -9.56
N HIS A 359 -8.44 -7.66 -9.75
CA HIS A 359 -9.56 -7.17 -8.96
C HIS A 359 -9.50 -7.66 -7.51
N ARG A 360 -9.15 -8.93 -7.28
CA ARG A 360 -8.95 -9.44 -5.92
C ARG A 360 -7.83 -8.68 -5.19
N GLN A 361 -6.75 -8.35 -5.90
CA GLN A 361 -5.67 -7.55 -5.34
C GLN A 361 -6.11 -6.12 -5.03
N PHE A 362 -6.99 -5.55 -5.86
CA PHE A 362 -7.65 -4.28 -5.59
C PHE A 362 -8.47 -4.33 -4.29
N ASP A 363 -9.30 -5.36 -4.08
CA ASP A 363 -10.05 -5.53 -2.83
C ASP A 363 -9.16 -5.76 -1.60
N LEU A 364 -8.07 -6.55 -1.76
CA LEU A 364 -7.14 -6.82 -0.67
C LEU A 364 -6.33 -5.57 -0.26
N ALA A 365 -5.98 -4.71 -1.22
CA ALA A 365 -5.26 -3.48 -0.93
C ALA A 365 -6.10 -2.54 -0.05
N GLN A 366 -7.41 -2.48 -0.25
CA GLN A 366 -8.30 -1.70 0.60
C GLN A 366 -8.28 -2.18 2.05
N ASN A 367 -8.44 -3.48 2.28
CA ASN A 367 -8.43 -4.04 3.63
C ASN A 367 -7.11 -3.73 4.37
N ARG A 368 -5.97 -3.78 3.65
CA ARG A 368 -4.66 -3.43 4.21
C ARG A 368 -4.52 -1.95 4.54
N LEU A 369 -5.17 -1.06 3.79
CA LEU A 369 -5.16 0.37 4.06
C LEU A 369 -5.93 0.67 5.34
N ASP A 370 -7.09 0.03 5.53
CA ASP A 370 -7.87 0.20 6.77
C ASP A 370 -7.13 -0.33 8.00
N GLU A 371 -6.39 -1.43 7.87
CA GLU A 371 -5.50 -1.92 8.94
C GLU A 371 -4.34 -0.96 9.22
N LYS A 372 -3.66 -0.45 8.18
CA LYS A 372 -2.49 0.45 8.36
C LYS A 372 -2.88 1.77 9.03
N VAL A 373 -4.10 2.26 8.77
CA VAL A 373 -4.68 3.45 9.40
C VAL A 373 -4.89 3.30 10.90
N SER A 374 -5.14 2.08 11.39
CA SER A 374 -5.20 1.80 12.82
C SER A 374 -3.83 1.91 13.51
N THR A 375 -2.74 1.79 12.74
CA THR A 375 -1.35 1.81 13.24
C THR A 375 -0.60 3.12 12.99
N LEU A 376 -1.12 3.99 12.12
CA LEU A 376 -0.65 5.37 12.03
C LEU A 376 -1.12 6.09 13.29
N ASP A 377 -0.21 6.10 14.27
CA ASP A 377 -0.36 6.69 15.59
C ASP A 377 -1.03 8.07 15.45
N GLU A 378 -2.15 8.31 16.14
CA GLU A 378 -2.82 9.63 16.20
C GLU A 378 -1.85 10.75 16.56
N LYS A 379 -0.74 10.39 17.22
CA LYS A 379 0.43 11.25 17.43
C LYS A 379 0.97 11.85 16.15
N ASP A 380 1.15 11.14 15.04
CA ASP A 380 1.74 11.74 13.82
C ASP A 380 0.85 12.80 13.14
N LEU A 381 -0.47 12.75 13.37
CA LEU A 381 -1.42 13.74 12.83
C LEU A 381 -1.61 14.94 13.76
N TRP A 382 -1.42 14.76 15.07
CA TRP A 382 -1.64 15.79 16.09
C TRP A 382 -0.39 16.20 16.88
N ASP A 383 0.80 15.63 16.60
CA ASP A 383 2.12 16.12 17.04
C ASP A 383 2.52 17.40 16.29
N VAL A 384 1.59 18.35 16.25
CA VAL A 384 1.93 19.76 16.12
C VAL A 384 2.83 20.17 17.30
N ASP A 385 2.75 19.48 18.45
CA ASP A 385 3.65 19.68 19.59
C ASP A 385 5.11 19.24 19.28
N ASP A 386 5.37 18.18 18.51
CA ASP A 386 6.77 17.74 18.24
C ASP A 386 7.47 18.54 17.13
N TYR A 387 6.74 19.01 16.12
CA TYR A 387 7.30 20.00 15.16
C TYR A 387 7.54 21.37 15.81
N SER A 388 6.86 21.68 16.91
CA SER A 388 7.12 22.86 17.72
C SER A 388 8.27 22.69 18.73
N SER A 389 8.88 21.50 18.87
CA SER A 389 9.86 21.23 19.93
C SER A 389 11.31 21.29 19.45
N ARG A 390 11.59 20.83 18.22
CA ARG A 390 12.97 20.70 17.70
C ARG A 390 13.47 21.87 16.84
N ASN A 391 12.58 22.71 16.33
CA ASN A 391 12.88 23.96 15.63
C ASN A 391 12.23 25.16 16.34
N ARG A 392 12.33 25.23 17.67
CA ARG A 392 11.81 26.40 18.40
C ARG A 392 12.65 27.62 18.05
N ASP A 393 12.02 28.61 17.41
CA ASP A 393 12.45 30.01 17.46
C ASP A 393 12.31 30.49 18.92
N CYS A 394 13.14 29.95 19.82
CA CYS A 394 13.16 30.38 21.20
C CYS A 394 13.63 31.84 21.22
N THR A 395 12.81 32.74 21.74
CA THR A 395 13.13 34.15 21.84
C THR A 395 14.12 34.34 22.96
N GLU A 396 15.30 34.90 22.65
CA GLU A 396 16.32 35.19 23.65
C GLU A 396 15.85 36.31 24.59
N PHE A 397 16.22 36.19 25.87
CA PHE A 397 16.03 37.25 26.85
C PHE A 397 17.29 37.42 27.71
N GLN A 398 17.39 38.61 28.29
CA GLN A 398 18.41 38.94 29.28
C GLN A 398 17.83 39.95 30.25
N ILE A 399 18.19 39.82 31.52
CA ILE A 399 17.75 40.75 32.56
C ILE A 399 18.80 40.89 33.64
N PHE A 400 18.96 42.12 34.12
CA PHE A 400 19.79 42.45 35.28
C PHE A 400 18.89 42.70 36.50
N PHE A 401 19.34 42.24 37.66
CA PHE A 401 18.66 42.37 38.95
C PHE A 401 18.82 43.77 39.56
N GLU A 402 19.74 44.58 39.04
CA GLU A 402 19.90 45.98 39.39
C GLU A 402 19.73 46.87 38.15
N LYS A 403 18.96 47.95 38.32
CA LYS A 403 18.75 49.03 37.36
C LYS A 403 19.18 50.35 38.01
N PRO A 404 19.45 51.42 37.23
CA PRO A 404 19.95 52.69 37.79
C PRO A 404 19.12 53.29 38.95
N GLN A 405 17.82 52.99 39.03
CA GLN A 405 16.92 53.53 40.07
C GLN A 405 16.05 52.45 40.75
N ALA A 406 16.27 51.17 40.45
CA ALA A 406 15.45 50.09 40.97
C ALA A 406 16.28 48.82 41.19
N TYR A 407 15.87 47.98 42.12
CA TYR A 407 16.47 46.67 42.37
C TYR A 407 15.40 45.58 42.34
N LEU A 408 15.80 44.35 42.06
CA LEU A 408 14.91 43.20 42.04
C LEU A 408 14.30 42.98 43.42
N ARG A 409 12.96 42.91 43.47
CA ARG A 409 12.17 42.68 44.68
C ARG A 409 11.62 41.26 44.73
N SER A 410 11.31 40.64 43.59
CA SER A 410 10.80 39.27 43.55
C SER A 410 11.06 38.61 42.19
N ILE A 411 11.33 37.31 42.21
CA ILE A 411 11.27 36.45 41.02
C ILE A 411 9.98 35.65 41.09
N ARG A 412 9.10 35.82 40.12
CA ARG A 412 7.86 35.06 39.96
C ARG A 412 8.04 33.96 38.93
N THR A 413 7.70 32.73 39.28
CA THR A 413 7.79 31.57 38.37
C THR A 413 6.42 30.99 38.12
N TRP A 414 6.11 30.69 36.86
CA TRP A 414 4.95 29.91 36.46
C TRP A 414 5.42 28.57 35.93
N SER A 415 4.82 27.48 36.38
CA SER A 415 5.20 26.13 35.96
C SER A 415 4.02 25.18 35.90
N SER A 416 3.98 24.37 34.85
CA SER A 416 3.09 23.21 34.71
C SER A 416 3.93 21.96 34.45
N HIS A 417 3.93 21.42 33.24
CA HIS A 417 4.81 20.31 32.85
C HIS A 417 6.29 20.73 32.81
N GLY A 418 6.57 22.00 32.50
CA GLY A 418 7.88 22.64 32.63
C GLY A 418 7.75 24.08 33.07
N ILE A 419 8.84 24.86 33.05
CA ILE A 419 8.80 26.28 33.37
C ILE A 419 8.14 27.03 32.22
N ASN A 420 6.98 27.61 32.49
CA ASN A 420 6.14 28.33 31.53
C ASN A 420 6.65 29.76 31.31
N ALA A 421 6.91 30.48 32.41
CA ALA A 421 7.38 31.87 32.38
C ALA A 421 8.18 32.24 33.64
N LEU A 422 9.00 33.29 33.51
CA LEU A 422 9.71 33.96 34.60
C LEU A 422 9.38 35.45 34.60
N GLY A 423 9.02 35.99 35.75
CA GLY A 423 8.72 37.40 35.96
C GLY A 423 9.70 38.01 36.96
N PHE A 424 10.29 39.14 36.62
CA PHE A 424 11.23 39.87 37.45
C PHE A 424 10.59 41.18 37.88
N ILE A 425 10.20 41.25 39.16
CA ILE A 425 9.46 42.38 39.74
C ILE A 425 10.44 43.26 40.50
N PHE A 426 10.51 44.54 40.17
CA PHE A 426 11.45 45.49 40.74
C PHE A 426 10.82 46.34 41.85
N SER A 427 11.67 47.05 42.59
CA SER A 427 11.29 47.91 43.72
C SER A 427 10.45 49.13 43.34
N ASP A 428 10.47 49.52 42.06
CA ASP A 428 9.66 50.59 41.47
C ASP A 428 8.33 50.09 40.89
N ASP A 429 7.94 48.85 41.25
CA ASP A 429 6.78 48.13 40.76
C ASP A 429 6.79 47.81 39.24
N SER A 430 7.88 48.09 38.53
CA SER A 430 8.06 47.58 37.17
C SER A 430 8.24 46.06 37.17
N ALA A 431 7.79 45.40 36.11
CA ALA A 431 7.94 43.97 35.93
C ALA A 431 8.33 43.63 34.50
N GLU A 432 9.25 42.68 34.33
CA GLU A 432 9.62 42.10 33.05
C GLU A 432 9.31 40.60 33.08
N ILE A 433 8.46 40.13 32.17
CA ILE A 433 8.01 38.74 32.11
C ILE A 433 8.49 38.12 30.81
N PHE A 434 9.14 36.96 30.91
CA PHE A 434 9.66 36.18 29.80
C PHE A 434 8.99 34.80 29.77
N GLY A 435 8.44 34.41 28.63
CA GLY A 435 7.63 33.19 28.49
C GLY A 435 6.12 33.43 28.63
N MET A 436 5.37 32.34 28.77
CA MET A 436 3.91 32.30 28.66
C MET A 436 3.29 31.68 29.92
N PRO A 437 2.82 32.50 30.89
CA PRO A 437 2.29 32.01 32.17
C PRO A 437 1.22 30.92 32.06
N GLY A 438 0.30 31.07 31.08
CA GLY A 438 -0.87 30.20 30.93
C GLY A 438 -1.74 30.18 32.19
N ASP A 439 -2.36 29.03 32.45
CA ASP A 439 -3.20 28.79 33.64
C ASP A 439 -2.40 28.33 34.87
N ALA A 440 -1.06 28.36 34.80
CA ALA A 440 -0.21 27.91 35.90
C ALA A 440 -0.32 28.85 37.11
N THR A 441 -0.26 28.29 38.32
CA THR A 441 -0.25 29.10 39.54
C THR A 441 1.13 29.77 39.71
N PRO A 442 1.20 31.09 39.95
CA PRO A 442 2.47 31.78 40.17
C PRO A 442 3.08 31.45 41.54
N HIS A 443 4.41 31.33 41.56
CA HIS A 443 5.20 31.19 42.78
C HIS A 443 6.20 32.35 42.90
N ASP A 444 6.16 33.07 44.01
CA ASP A 444 7.04 34.23 44.26
C ASP A 444 8.20 33.87 45.18
N PHE A 445 9.41 34.21 44.74
CA PHE A 445 10.62 34.21 45.56
C PHE A 445 11.04 35.65 45.88
N PRO A 446 10.77 36.14 47.10
CA PRO A 446 11.09 37.52 47.47
C PRO A 446 12.60 37.73 47.53
N TRP A 447 13.07 38.80 46.89
CA TRP A 447 14.48 39.16 46.74
C TRP A 447 14.85 40.36 47.63
N GLN A 448 15.98 40.29 48.31
CA GLN A 448 16.44 41.35 49.21
C GLN A 448 17.33 42.37 48.50
N LYS A 449 17.32 43.63 48.96
CA LYS A 449 18.18 44.68 48.40
C LYS A 449 19.66 44.30 48.55
N GLY A 450 20.40 44.29 47.44
CA GLY A 450 21.83 43.93 47.40
C GLY A 450 22.09 42.42 47.41
N GLU A 451 21.05 41.60 47.42
CA GLU A 451 21.19 40.15 47.30
C GLU A 451 21.50 39.75 45.85
N ARG A 452 22.33 38.71 45.71
CA ARG A 452 22.83 38.24 44.42
C ARG A 452 22.64 36.74 44.28
N LEU A 453 22.60 36.29 43.02
CA LEU A 453 22.49 34.87 42.71
C LEU A 453 23.86 34.20 42.89
N ARG A 454 23.91 33.16 43.73
CA ARG A 454 25.10 32.37 44.04
C ARG A 454 25.12 31.06 43.26
N GLU A 455 24.00 30.35 43.23
CA GLU A 455 23.83 29.14 42.43
C GLU A 455 22.49 29.20 41.68
N LEU A 456 22.53 28.77 40.42
CA LEU A 456 21.34 28.52 39.62
C LEU A 456 21.26 27.02 39.37
N ILE A 457 20.22 26.39 39.90
CA ILE A 457 20.00 24.95 39.78
C ILE A 457 18.77 24.76 38.90
N PHE A 458 18.86 23.89 37.89
CA PHE A 458 17.73 23.63 37.01
C PHE A 458 17.75 22.21 36.47
N SER A 459 16.57 21.68 36.16
CA SER A 459 16.42 20.38 35.50
C SER A 459 16.06 20.60 34.03
N PHE A 460 16.82 19.98 33.13
CA PHE A 460 16.73 20.23 31.70
C PHE A 460 16.74 18.94 30.88
N GLY A 461 15.90 18.91 29.84
CA GLY A 461 15.90 17.88 28.79
C GLY A 461 15.69 18.50 27.43
N SER A 462 14.46 18.49 26.92
CA SER A 462 14.10 19.30 25.73
C SER A 462 13.71 20.74 26.07
N ILE A 463 13.37 20.99 27.34
CA ILE A 463 13.02 22.28 27.95
C ILE A 463 13.53 22.30 29.39
N VAL A 464 13.44 23.45 30.06
CA VAL A 464 13.67 23.56 31.51
C VAL A 464 12.40 23.09 32.23
N TYR A 465 12.50 21.96 32.92
CA TYR A 465 11.39 21.35 33.66
C TYR A 465 11.23 21.89 35.07
N GLY A 466 12.34 22.26 35.70
CA GLY A 466 12.35 22.83 37.03
C GLY A 466 13.52 23.79 37.24
N ILE A 467 13.36 24.71 38.19
CA ILE A 467 14.36 25.72 38.53
C ILE A 467 14.38 25.99 40.04
N GLU A 468 15.56 26.27 40.59
CA GLU A 468 15.79 26.68 41.96
C GLU A 468 16.89 27.75 42.00
N PHE A 469 16.66 28.80 42.78
CA PHE A 469 17.57 29.91 42.98
C PHE A 469 18.20 29.83 44.37
N VAL A 470 19.53 29.92 44.43
CA VAL A 470 20.30 30.00 45.68
C VAL A 470 21.03 31.34 45.72
N THR A 471 20.84 32.10 46.79
CA THR A 471 21.39 33.45 46.91
C THR A 471 22.67 33.49 47.76
N ASN A 472 23.40 34.60 47.67
CA ASN A 472 24.61 34.83 48.47
C ASN A 472 24.31 34.95 49.99
N SER A 473 23.07 35.25 50.38
CA SER A 473 22.62 35.24 51.78
C SER A 473 22.31 33.84 52.32
N GLY A 474 22.42 32.80 51.47
CA GLY A 474 22.12 31.41 51.80
C GLY A 474 20.65 31.04 51.69
N ARG A 475 19.79 31.93 51.17
CA ARG A 475 18.37 31.63 50.94
C ARG A 475 18.21 30.77 49.69
N VAL A 476 17.23 29.88 49.73
CA VAL A 476 16.90 28.94 48.66
C VAL A 476 15.42 29.11 48.33
N SER A 477 15.09 29.22 47.04
CA SER A 477 13.69 29.37 46.61
C SER A 477 12.85 28.11 46.77
N GLY A 478 13.52 26.95 46.86
CA GLY A 478 12.92 25.66 46.57
C GLY A 478 12.77 25.45 45.06
N TRP A 479 12.39 24.23 44.68
CA TRP A 479 12.10 23.90 43.29
C TRP A 479 10.75 24.45 42.86
N TYR A 480 10.76 25.18 41.74
CA TYR A 480 9.57 25.46 40.95
C TYR A 480 9.58 24.55 39.71
N GLY A 481 8.44 24.00 39.31
CA GLY A 481 8.34 22.96 38.29
C GLY A 481 8.67 21.55 38.80
N ASN A 482 9.07 20.64 37.89
CA ASN A 482 9.35 19.24 38.22
C ASN A 482 10.85 18.92 38.09
N PRO A 483 11.61 18.82 39.21
CA PRO A 483 13.04 18.52 39.17
C PRO A 483 13.38 17.08 38.80
N GLU A 484 12.41 16.17 38.84
CA GLU A 484 12.63 14.75 38.55
C GLU A 484 12.55 14.44 37.05
N LEU A 485 12.14 15.42 36.23
CA LEU A 485 12.15 15.33 34.77
C LEU A 485 13.42 15.96 34.21
N GLY A 486 14.21 15.20 33.46
CA GLY A 486 15.45 15.66 32.82
C GLY A 486 16.71 15.48 33.67
N ASN A 487 17.81 16.06 33.20
CA ASN A 487 19.10 16.06 33.89
C ASN A 487 19.23 17.33 34.74
N LYS A 488 19.76 17.19 35.96
CA LYS A 488 20.00 18.32 36.86
C LYS A 488 21.33 19.00 36.53
N TYR A 489 21.29 20.31 36.38
CA TYR A 489 22.45 21.16 36.13
C TYR A 489 22.57 22.19 37.25
N VAL A 490 23.81 22.50 37.61
CA VAL A 490 24.14 23.49 38.63
C VAL A 490 25.17 24.44 38.06
N ILE A 491 24.83 25.73 38.00
CA ILE A 491 25.80 26.79 37.72
C ILE A 491 26.18 27.39 39.07
N ARG A 492 27.47 27.39 39.42
CA ARG A 492 28.00 28.02 40.66
C ARG A 492 28.85 29.26 40.38
N GLY A 493 28.61 30.32 41.16
CA GLY A 493 29.42 31.53 41.15
C GLY A 493 30.68 31.29 41.97
N GLU A 494 31.78 30.89 41.33
CA GLU A 494 33.09 30.70 41.98
C GLU A 494 33.72 32.04 42.41
N GLY A 495 33.08 32.73 43.36
CA GLY A 495 33.46 34.10 43.77
C GLY A 495 33.08 35.18 42.75
N LYS A 496 32.42 34.80 41.64
CA LYS A 496 31.81 35.75 40.70
C LYS A 496 30.43 36.12 41.18
N GLU A 497 30.16 37.41 41.25
CA GLU A 497 28.86 37.93 41.64
C GLU A 497 27.97 38.06 40.41
N TRP A 498 26.92 37.25 40.32
CA TRP A 498 25.96 37.33 39.22
C TRP A 498 24.85 38.31 39.55
N ASN A 499 24.65 39.27 38.65
CA ASN A 499 23.68 40.33 38.78
C ASN A 499 22.55 40.20 37.74
N GLY A 500 22.39 39.04 37.11
CA GLY A 500 21.35 38.84 36.11
C GLY A 500 21.27 37.41 35.60
N VAL A 501 20.28 37.18 34.76
CA VAL A 501 20.08 35.93 34.02
C VAL A 501 19.79 36.21 32.55
N HIS A 502 20.08 35.24 31.71
CA HIS A 502 19.70 35.25 30.31
C HIS A 502 19.16 33.88 29.94
N GLY A 503 18.52 33.76 28.80
CA GLY A 503 17.98 32.48 28.36
C GLY A 503 17.16 32.64 27.09
N SER A 504 16.31 31.66 26.83
CA SER A 504 15.36 31.75 25.72
C SER A 504 14.06 31.03 26.04
N PHE A 505 12.95 31.49 25.49
CA PHE A 505 11.62 30.94 25.74
C PHE A 505 10.84 30.70 24.44
N SER A 506 9.96 29.70 24.48
CA SER A 506 8.82 29.58 23.56
C SER A 506 7.55 29.41 24.41
N LYS A 507 6.83 28.29 24.26
CA LYS A 507 5.78 27.82 25.18
C LYS A 507 6.31 27.50 26.58
N TYR A 508 7.56 27.06 26.64
CA TYR A 508 8.29 26.81 27.89
C TYR A 508 9.68 27.47 27.80
N LEU A 509 10.34 27.63 28.94
CA LEU A 509 11.72 28.06 29.04
C LEU A 509 12.61 27.02 28.32
N CYS A 510 13.22 27.43 27.21
CA CYS A 510 14.08 26.59 26.39
C CYS A 510 15.50 26.51 26.95
N SER A 511 16.01 27.61 27.48
CA SER A 511 17.35 27.68 28.05
C SER A 511 17.42 28.74 29.13
N ILE A 512 18.34 28.58 30.07
CA ILE A 512 18.64 29.59 31.08
C ILE A 512 20.12 29.56 31.45
N GLY A 513 20.67 30.73 31.70
CA GLY A 513 22.04 30.97 32.13
C GLY A 513 22.10 32.20 33.03
N VAL A 514 23.30 32.47 33.54
CA VAL A 514 23.58 33.57 34.45
C VAL A 514 24.41 34.64 33.75
N LYS A 515 24.21 35.90 34.14
CA LYS A 515 24.91 37.03 33.54
C LYS A 515 25.78 37.73 34.59
N ASN A 516 27.01 38.05 34.18
CA ASN A 516 27.91 38.92 34.93
C ASN A 516 27.64 40.39 34.58
N GLN A 517 28.00 41.27 35.51
CA GLN A 517 27.96 42.72 35.33
C GLN A 517 28.90 43.21 34.24
#